data_AF-A0AAW7D736-F1
#
_entry.id   AF-A0AAW7D736-F1
#
_cell.length_a   1.000
_cell.length_b   1.000
_cell.length_c   1.000
_cell.angle_alpha   90.00
_cell.angle_beta   90.00
_cell.angle_gamma   90.00
#
_symmetry.space_group_name_H-M   'P 1'
#
loop_
_entity.id
_entity.type
_entity.pdbx_description
1 polymer ?
#
loop_
_entity_poly.entity_id
_entity_poly.type
_entity_poly.pdbx_seq_one_letter_code
_entity_poly.pdbx_strand_id
1 'polypeptide(L)'
;MKTIKYFLHLSFIALFTLLTSCNTDDDDFSEINSTETGKIQLKFENGFDNLGGIVLDQTTQTSSNGQKHKFTMLKYIISNVTLIDEKGNEFDYHKNDPDKGAFVVNQDSAIANVVYLNLDDIPQNKYTKVRFGLGVSQKAYLLGQTGQATFWEKAKKNGMTWAWAAGYVFFKIEGFYGKNTPDTFFLTHTGNMGDIYKNNVPDLYREVTLDLPTSARVTSKIKPSIHIMANLNTYLSGDHQLTLDESNNNVMGSSNFAQLVTDNMQKMFRVSHVHNDQQYQ
;
A
#
# COMPACT_ATOMS: atom_id res chain seq x y z
N MET A 1 56.50 -27.59 -64.28
CA MET A 1 56.65 -28.48 -63.10
C MET A 1 55.51 -28.21 -62.13
N LYS A 2 54.90 -29.30 -61.65
CA LYS A 2 53.82 -29.36 -60.66
C LYS A 2 54.19 -28.60 -59.37
N THR A 3 53.20 -27.97 -58.73
CA THR A 3 52.70 -28.42 -57.42
C THR A 3 51.37 -27.72 -57.07
N ILE A 4 50.35 -28.55 -56.88
CA ILE A 4 49.07 -28.26 -56.25
C ILE A 4 49.26 -28.25 -54.72
N LYS A 5 48.68 -27.29 -53.99
CA LYS A 5 48.30 -27.43 -52.56
C LYS A 5 47.02 -26.66 -52.23
N TYR A 6 45.93 -27.42 -52.31
CA TYR A 6 44.74 -27.49 -51.45
C TYR A 6 44.52 -26.56 -50.24
N PHE A 7 43.24 -26.18 -50.12
CA PHE A 7 42.39 -26.03 -48.91
C PHE A 7 42.72 -24.92 -47.89
N LEU A 8 41.79 -23.96 -47.72
CA LEU A 8 40.83 -23.96 -46.60
C LEU A 8 39.78 -22.85 -46.79
N HIS A 9 38.57 -23.21 -47.21
CA HIS A 9 37.41 -22.32 -47.17
C HIS A 9 36.88 -22.26 -45.73
N LEU A 10 37.05 -21.12 -45.06
CA LEU A 10 36.37 -20.85 -43.80
C LEU A 10 35.05 -20.13 -44.11
N SER A 11 34.02 -20.91 -44.45
CA SER A 11 32.64 -20.40 -44.51
C SER A 11 32.19 -20.03 -43.10
N PHE A 12 32.11 -18.75 -42.82
CA PHE A 12 31.47 -18.20 -41.62
C PHE A 12 29.95 -18.36 -41.79
N ILE A 13 29.41 -19.51 -41.40
CA ILE A 13 27.95 -19.70 -41.28
C ILE A 13 27.55 -18.96 -40.00
N ALA A 14 27.05 -17.74 -40.17
CA ALA A 14 26.36 -17.02 -39.11
C ALA A 14 25.07 -17.78 -38.79
N LEU A 15 25.10 -18.55 -37.71
CA LEU A 15 23.92 -19.18 -37.13
C LEU A 15 23.06 -18.06 -36.52
N PHE A 16 22.15 -17.52 -37.34
CA PHE A 16 21.05 -16.69 -36.88
C PHE A 16 20.16 -17.58 -36.00
N THR A 17 20.43 -17.59 -34.70
CA THR A 17 19.47 -18.06 -33.71
C THR A 17 18.30 -17.07 -33.76
N LEU A 18 17.27 -17.45 -34.51
CA LEU A 18 15.93 -16.90 -34.35
C LEU A 18 15.53 -17.19 -32.90
N LEU A 19 15.77 -16.22 -32.02
CA LEU A 19 15.06 -16.14 -30.75
C LEU A 19 13.61 -15.86 -31.12
N THR A 20 12.86 -16.94 -31.35
CA THR A 20 11.41 -16.92 -31.33
C THR A 20 11.02 -16.55 -29.90
N SER A 21 10.83 -15.26 -29.66
CA SER A 21 10.06 -14.79 -28.52
C SER A 21 8.68 -15.39 -28.68
N CYS A 22 8.39 -16.45 -27.92
CA CYS A 22 7.02 -16.84 -27.64
C CYS A 22 6.40 -15.69 -26.85
N ASN A 23 5.82 -14.72 -27.56
CA ASN A 23 4.65 -14.02 -27.02
C ASN A 23 3.54 -15.07 -27.00
N THR A 24 3.30 -15.71 -25.86
CA THR A 24 1.98 -16.26 -25.59
C THR A 24 1.06 -15.07 -25.34
N ASP A 25 0.61 -14.45 -26.44
CA ASP A 25 -0.57 -13.60 -26.50
C ASP A 25 -1.82 -14.49 -26.34
N ASP A 26 -1.87 -15.29 -25.26
CA ASP A 26 -3.11 -15.94 -24.82
C ASP A 26 -3.93 -14.86 -24.09
N ASP A 27 -4.40 -13.89 -24.88
CA ASP A 27 -5.28 -12.81 -24.43
C ASP A 27 -6.68 -13.38 -24.16
N ASP A 28 -6.84 -14.11 -23.06
CA ASP A 28 -8.14 -14.44 -22.40
C ASP A 28 -8.86 -13.18 -21.86
N PHE A 29 -8.44 -12.00 -22.35
CA PHE A 29 -9.01 -10.68 -22.10
C PHE A 29 -9.76 -10.12 -23.31
N SER A 30 -9.94 -10.91 -24.38
CA SER A 30 -10.73 -10.52 -25.56
C SER A 30 -12.23 -10.38 -25.28
N GLU A 31 -12.72 -10.93 -24.16
CA GLU A 31 -14.14 -10.95 -23.77
C GLU A 31 -14.36 -10.26 -22.42
N ILE A 32 -14.09 -8.94 -22.32
CA ILE A 32 -14.50 -8.17 -21.14
C ILE A 32 -16.01 -8.02 -21.15
N ASN A 33 -16.70 -8.62 -20.18
CA ASN A 33 -18.11 -8.36 -19.91
C ASN A 33 -18.27 -7.46 -18.69
N SER A 34 -18.55 -6.17 -18.91
CA SER A 34 -18.67 -5.18 -17.83
C SER A 34 -19.87 -5.41 -16.89
N THR A 35 -20.78 -6.34 -17.22
CA THR A 35 -21.88 -6.74 -16.33
C THR A 35 -21.51 -7.90 -15.39
N GLU A 36 -20.40 -8.58 -15.66
CA GLU A 36 -19.87 -9.63 -14.81
C GLU A 36 -18.83 -9.07 -13.82
N THR A 37 -18.61 -9.83 -12.76
CA THR A 37 -17.63 -9.49 -11.72
C THR A 37 -16.55 -10.55 -11.59
N GLY A 38 -15.43 -10.14 -11.00
CA GLY A 38 -14.29 -10.93 -10.63
C GLY A 38 -13.73 -10.45 -9.29
N LYS A 39 -12.44 -10.69 -9.06
CA LYS A 39 -11.78 -10.43 -7.78
C LYS A 39 -10.44 -9.75 -8.00
N ILE A 40 -10.01 -8.93 -7.05
CA ILE A 40 -8.66 -8.37 -7.01
C ILE A 40 -8.05 -8.54 -5.62
N GLN A 41 -6.73 -8.68 -5.56
CA GLN A 41 -6.00 -8.70 -4.29
C GLN A 41 -5.03 -7.52 -4.24
N LEU A 42 -5.09 -6.75 -3.16
CA LEU A 42 -4.06 -5.75 -2.85
C LEU A 42 -3.08 -6.38 -1.85
N LYS A 43 -1.79 -6.31 -2.16
CA LYS A 43 -0.70 -6.84 -1.33
C LYS A 43 0.12 -5.67 -0.82
N PHE A 44 0.14 -5.44 0.49
CA PHE A 44 0.91 -4.37 1.13
C PHE A 44 2.18 -4.96 1.75
N GLU A 45 3.34 -4.59 1.22
CA GLU A 45 4.65 -4.93 1.78
C GLU A 45 5.27 -3.67 2.40
N ASN A 46 5.55 -3.71 3.71
CA ASN A 46 6.14 -2.57 4.42
C ASN A 46 7.65 -2.78 4.58
N GLY A 47 8.43 -1.73 4.37
CA GLY A 47 9.87 -1.80 4.48
C GLY A 47 10.53 -0.43 4.39
N PHE A 48 11.84 -0.42 4.30
CA PHE A 48 12.64 0.76 4.05
C PHE A 48 13.35 0.59 2.72
N ASP A 49 13.36 1.61 1.84
CA ASP A 49 13.94 1.46 0.49
C ASP A 49 15.40 0.97 0.50
N ASN A 50 16.18 1.32 1.52
CA ASN A 50 17.58 0.93 1.66
C ASN A 50 17.81 -0.34 2.48
N LEU A 51 16.80 -0.89 3.16
CA LEU A 51 16.95 -2.08 4.02
C LEU A 51 16.04 -3.25 3.61
N GLY A 52 15.08 -3.03 2.73
CA GLY A 52 14.06 -4.02 2.37
C GLY A 52 12.95 -4.13 3.42
N GLY A 53 12.35 -5.30 3.52
CA GLY A 53 11.20 -5.57 4.39
C GLY A 53 11.49 -5.33 5.87
N ILE A 54 10.52 -4.77 6.59
CA ILE A 54 10.66 -4.47 8.02
C ILE A 54 10.49 -5.73 8.89
N VAL A 55 11.41 -5.90 9.84
CA VAL A 55 11.22 -6.77 11.01
C VAL A 55 11.05 -5.89 12.25
N LEU A 56 9.86 -5.95 12.87
CA LEU A 56 9.53 -5.16 14.06
C LEU A 56 10.51 -5.47 15.20
N ASP A 57 10.83 -4.44 15.99
CA ASP A 57 11.78 -4.42 17.10
C ASP A 57 13.26 -4.74 16.77
N GLN A 58 13.56 -5.07 15.51
CA GLN A 58 14.91 -5.44 15.07
C GLN A 58 15.50 -4.46 14.05
N THR A 59 14.69 -4.02 13.09
CA THR A 59 15.17 -3.17 11.99
C THR A 59 15.40 -1.75 12.49
N THR A 60 16.66 -1.34 12.59
CA THR A 60 17.04 0.04 12.93
C THR A 60 17.30 0.83 11.66
N GLN A 61 16.62 1.96 11.52
CA GLN A 61 16.82 2.91 10.44
C GLN A 61 17.40 4.22 10.98
N THR A 62 18.11 4.96 10.12
CA THR A 62 18.57 6.34 10.40
C THR A 62 17.81 7.31 9.51
N SER A 63 17.20 8.35 10.10
CA SER A 63 16.53 9.41 9.35
C SER A 63 17.54 10.30 8.62
N SER A 64 17.05 11.11 7.68
CA SER A 64 17.80 12.19 7.02
C SER A 64 18.49 13.16 8.00
N ASN A 65 17.88 13.41 9.17
CA ASN A 65 18.43 14.23 10.24
C ASN A 65 19.46 13.47 11.12
N GLY A 66 19.81 12.23 10.77
CA GLY A 66 20.78 11.41 11.50
C GLY A 66 20.23 10.75 12.77
N GLN A 67 18.91 10.80 13.00
CA GLN A 67 18.27 10.16 14.17
C GLN A 67 18.01 8.69 13.89
N LYS A 68 18.47 7.81 14.79
CA LYS A 68 18.16 6.38 14.71
C LYS A 68 16.78 6.10 15.29
N HIS A 69 16.05 5.20 14.66
CA HIS A 69 14.75 4.75 15.11
C HIS A 69 14.49 3.30 14.69
N LYS A 70 13.61 2.63 15.42
CA LYS A 70 13.05 1.31 15.07
C LYS A 70 11.57 1.27 15.47
N PHE A 71 10.78 0.47 14.77
CA PHE A 71 9.35 0.33 15.07
C PHE A 71 9.08 -0.99 15.80
N THR A 72 8.26 -0.94 16.84
CA THR A 72 7.69 -2.12 17.53
C THR A 72 6.23 -2.34 17.15
N MET A 73 5.56 -1.31 16.60
CA MET A 73 4.19 -1.38 16.10
C MET A 73 4.09 -0.63 14.78
N LEU A 74 3.45 -1.23 13.78
CA LEU A 74 3.11 -0.59 12.51
C LEU A 74 1.74 -1.07 12.04
N LYS A 75 0.75 -0.18 12.10
CA LYS A 75 -0.60 -0.43 11.58
C LYS A 75 -1.14 0.81 10.89
N TYR A 76 -1.97 0.60 9.86
CA TYR A 76 -2.72 1.69 9.24
C TYR A 76 -4.06 1.22 8.67
N ILE A 77 -4.99 2.16 8.50
CA ILE A 77 -6.30 1.90 7.90
C ILE A 77 -6.26 2.26 6.42
N ILE A 78 -6.75 1.34 5.59
CA ILE A 78 -7.05 1.57 4.18
C ILE A 78 -8.57 1.55 4.00
N SER A 79 -9.15 2.54 3.33
CA SER A 79 -10.59 2.60 3.04
C SER A 79 -10.85 3.18 1.65
N ASN A 80 -12.11 3.26 1.21
CA ASN A 80 -12.51 3.96 -0.02
C ASN A 80 -11.64 3.58 -1.23
N VAL A 81 -11.44 2.28 -1.44
CA VAL A 81 -10.67 1.83 -2.61
C VAL A 81 -11.45 2.17 -3.86
N THR A 82 -10.82 2.83 -4.82
CA THR A 82 -11.33 3.08 -6.17
C THR A 82 -10.37 2.44 -7.17
N LEU A 83 -10.91 1.68 -8.12
CA LEU A 83 -10.15 1.20 -9.27
C LEU A 83 -10.48 2.06 -10.48
N ILE A 84 -9.46 2.50 -11.23
CA ILE A 84 -9.63 3.42 -12.36
C ILE A 84 -9.19 2.71 -13.63
N ASP A 85 -10.06 2.66 -14.64
CA ASP A 85 -9.81 1.95 -15.90
C ASP A 85 -8.97 2.77 -16.89
N GLU A 86 -8.62 2.17 -18.03
CA GLU A 86 -7.84 2.81 -19.10
C GLU A 86 -8.51 4.04 -19.74
N LYS A 87 -9.83 4.18 -19.59
CA LYS A 87 -10.62 5.32 -20.08
C LYS A 87 -10.82 6.38 -18.99
N GLY A 88 -10.30 6.16 -17.78
CA GLY A 88 -10.48 7.03 -16.64
C GLY A 88 -11.80 6.84 -15.90
N ASN A 89 -12.59 5.80 -16.20
CA ASN A 89 -13.80 5.50 -15.43
C ASN A 89 -13.42 4.94 -14.07
N GLU A 90 -14.19 5.32 -13.05
CA GLU A 90 -13.96 4.93 -11.66
C GLU A 90 -14.95 3.86 -11.22
N PHE A 91 -14.44 2.80 -10.59
CA PHE A 91 -15.23 1.86 -9.82
C PHE A 91 -14.91 2.04 -8.33
N ASP A 92 -15.87 2.54 -7.58
CA ASP A 92 -15.78 2.79 -6.14
C ASP A 92 -16.15 1.52 -5.34
N TYR A 93 -15.17 0.88 -4.71
CA TYR A 93 -15.37 -0.29 -3.86
C TYR A 93 -15.88 0.12 -2.48
N HIS A 94 -17.20 0.00 -2.27
CA HIS A 94 -17.88 0.29 -0.99
C HIS A 94 -17.50 1.65 -0.37
N LYS A 95 -17.47 2.70 -1.20
CA LYS A 95 -17.03 4.03 -0.78
C LYS A 95 -17.92 4.63 0.29
N ASN A 96 -17.28 5.15 1.34
CA ASN A 96 -17.87 5.63 2.58
C ASN A 96 -18.69 4.58 3.35
N ASP A 97 -18.47 3.29 3.11
CA ASP A 97 -19.05 2.19 3.90
C ASP A 97 -17.91 1.41 4.57
N PRO A 98 -17.46 1.81 5.78
CA PRO A 98 -16.34 1.15 6.45
C PRO A 98 -16.57 -0.33 6.73
N ASP A 99 -17.83 -0.73 6.98
CA ASP A 99 -18.18 -2.12 7.30
C ASP A 99 -17.86 -3.08 6.16
N LYS A 100 -17.83 -2.60 4.91
CA LYS A 100 -17.50 -3.40 3.72
C LYS A 100 -16.22 -2.97 3.01
N GLY A 101 -15.86 -1.69 3.10
CA GLY A 101 -14.81 -1.06 2.30
C GLY A 101 -13.57 -0.62 3.07
N ALA A 102 -13.46 -0.91 4.38
CA ALA A 102 -12.31 -0.55 5.19
C ALA A 102 -11.55 -1.76 5.75
N PHE A 103 -10.23 -1.59 5.82
CA PHE A 103 -9.27 -2.64 6.16
C PHE A 103 -8.23 -2.09 7.13
N VAL A 104 -7.72 -2.96 8.00
CA VAL A 104 -6.55 -2.68 8.82
C VAL A 104 -5.38 -3.42 8.20
N VAL A 105 -4.36 -2.69 7.77
CA VAL A 105 -3.06 -3.25 7.45
C VAL A 105 -2.27 -3.34 8.74
N ASN A 106 -2.04 -4.56 9.21
CA ASN A 106 -1.33 -4.85 10.45
C ASN A 106 -0.05 -5.63 10.16
N GLN A 107 1.10 -5.01 10.37
CA GLN A 107 2.40 -5.63 10.10
C GLN A 107 2.63 -6.91 10.92
N ASP A 108 2.09 -6.98 12.14
CA ASP A 108 2.21 -8.16 13.01
C ASP A 108 1.45 -9.38 12.46
N SER A 109 0.50 -9.16 11.55
CA SER A 109 -0.25 -10.21 10.85
C SER A 109 0.28 -10.49 9.45
N ALA A 110 1.42 -9.92 9.07
CA ALA A 110 1.99 -10.10 7.74
C ALA A 110 2.54 -11.53 7.55
N ILE A 111 2.31 -12.11 6.38
CA ILE A 111 2.86 -13.41 5.99
C ILE A 111 3.92 -13.13 4.92
N ALA A 112 5.16 -13.54 5.21
CA ALA A 112 6.33 -13.20 4.39
C ALA A 112 6.45 -11.68 4.14
N ASN A 113 6.22 -10.88 5.19
CA ASN A 113 6.24 -9.41 5.17
C ASN A 113 5.12 -8.73 4.34
N VAL A 114 4.13 -9.49 3.87
CA VAL A 114 3.00 -8.99 3.08
C VAL A 114 1.68 -9.11 3.85
N VAL A 115 0.87 -8.05 3.80
CA VAL A 115 -0.52 -8.04 4.26
C VAL A 115 -1.47 -8.05 3.05
N TYR A 116 -2.46 -8.94 3.07
CA TYR A 116 -3.33 -9.20 1.93
C TYR A 116 -4.73 -8.63 2.17
N LEU A 117 -5.22 -7.82 1.24
CA LEU A 117 -6.62 -7.38 1.19
C LEU A 117 -7.28 -8.01 -0.04
N ASN A 118 -8.34 -8.78 0.17
CA ASN A 118 -9.11 -9.38 -0.91
C ASN A 118 -10.37 -8.55 -1.14
N LEU A 119 -10.58 -8.16 -2.39
CA LEU A 119 -11.75 -7.42 -2.83
C LEU A 119 -12.49 -8.28 -3.85
N ASP A 120 -13.75 -8.57 -3.57
CA ASP A 120 -14.65 -9.36 -4.41
C ASP A 120 -15.60 -8.44 -5.20
N ASP A 121 -16.41 -9.01 -6.08
CA ASP A 121 -17.45 -8.29 -6.85
C ASP A 121 -16.94 -7.09 -7.66
N ILE A 122 -15.71 -7.23 -8.19
CA ILE A 122 -15.08 -6.20 -9.01
C ILE A 122 -15.53 -6.36 -10.46
N PRO A 123 -16.09 -5.34 -11.12
CA PRO A 123 -16.45 -5.44 -12.53
C PRO A 123 -15.27 -5.90 -13.39
N GLN A 124 -15.54 -6.76 -14.37
CA GLN A 124 -14.48 -7.16 -15.29
C GLN A 124 -14.00 -5.95 -16.09
N ASN A 125 -12.72 -5.63 -16.00
CA ASN A 125 -12.10 -4.49 -16.69
C ASN A 125 -10.56 -4.54 -16.62
N LYS A 126 -9.91 -3.70 -17.43
CA LYS A 126 -8.49 -3.34 -17.29
C LYS A 126 -8.35 -2.10 -16.43
N TYR A 127 -7.92 -2.27 -15.20
CA TYR A 127 -7.62 -1.16 -14.31
C TYR A 127 -6.17 -0.72 -14.48
N THR A 128 -5.95 0.58 -14.58
CA THR A 128 -4.63 1.20 -14.77
C THR A 128 -4.18 1.99 -13.55
N LYS A 129 -5.08 2.28 -12.61
CA LYS A 129 -4.75 2.91 -11.33
C LYS A 129 -5.56 2.29 -10.20
N VAL A 130 -4.99 2.36 -8.99
CA VAL A 130 -5.71 2.16 -7.74
C VAL A 130 -5.62 3.44 -6.92
N ARG A 131 -6.74 3.91 -6.40
CA ARG A 131 -6.80 4.97 -5.40
C ARG A 131 -7.37 4.40 -4.11
N PHE A 132 -6.88 4.87 -2.98
CA PHE A 132 -7.43 4.49 -1.68
C PHE A 132 -7.29 5.61 -0.66
N GLY A 133 -8.19 5.59 0.30
CA GLY A 133 -8.14 6.38 1.51
C GLY A 133 -7.17 5.81 2.53
N LEU A 134 -6.44 6.69 3.18
CA LEU A 134 -5.57 6.43 4.31
C LEU A 134 -6.25 6.98 5.56
N GLY A 135 -6.84 6.08 6.34
CA GLY A 135 -7.79 6.41 7.40
C GLY A 135 -9.26 6.23 7.02
N VAL A 136 -10.16 6.84 7.80
CA VAL A 136 -11.62 6.83 7.59
C VAL A 136 -12.08 8.26 7.33
N SER A 137 -12.74 8.52 6.20
CA SER A 137 -13.21 9.87 5.85
C SER A 137 -14.27 10.37 6.84
N GLN A 138 -14.39 11.69 6.99
CA GLN A 138 -15.47 12.28 7.81
C GLN A 138 -16.86 11.87 7.33
N LYS A 139 -17.08 11.77 6.02
CA LYS A 139 -18.35 11.32 5.47
C LYS A 139 -18.70 9.90 5.92
N ALA A 140 -17.72 9.00 5.97
CA ALA A 140 -17.92 7.63 6.45
C ALA A 140 -18.11 7.59 7.98
N TYR A 141 -17.28 8.32 8.73
CA TYR A 141 -17.35 8.38 10.19
C TYR A 141 -18.70 8.91 10.70
N LEU A 142 -19.25 9.92 10.03
CA LEU A 142 -20.52 10.55 10.39
C LEU A 142 -21.77 9.71 10.06
N LEU A 143 -21.62 8.53 9.44
CA LEU A 143 -22.70 7.54 9.39
C LEU A 143 -23.09 7.04 10.79
N GLY A 144 -22.21 7.24 11.78
CA GLY A 144 -22.45 6.83 13.16
C GLY A 144 -22.43 5.32 13.31
N GLN A 145 -22.83 4.84 14.50
CA GLN A 145 -22.69 3.44 14.89
C GLN A 145 -23.28 2.45 13.88
N THR A 146 -24.45 2.75 13.32
CA THR A 146 -25.15 1.86 12.38
C THR A 146 -24.38 1.63 11.08
N GLY A 147 -23.58 2.60 10.63
CA GLY A 147 -22.82 2.50 9.38
C GLY A 147 -21.37 2.03 9.54
N GLN A 148 -20.92 1.77 10.77
CA GLN A 148 -19.52 1.41 11.02
C GLN A 148 -19.32 0.37 12.13
N ALA A 149 -20.38 -0.29 12.61
CA ALA A 149 -20.30 -1.18 13.77
C ALA A 149 -19.33 -2.36 13.56
N THR A 150 -19.37 -2.97 12.38
CA THR A 150 -18.54 -4.13 12.04
C THR A 150 -17.08 -3.74 11.98
N PHE A 151 -16.77 -2.66 11.27
CA PHE A 151 -15.41 -2.17 11.14
C PHE A 151 -14.90 -1.56 12.44
N TRP A 152 -15.76 -0.90 13.23
CA TRP A 152 -15.43 -0.40 14.56
C TRP A 152 -14.91 -1.52 15.48
N GLU A 153 -15.61 -2.65 15.55
CA GLU A 153 -15.15 -3.78 16.36
C GLU A 153 -13.85 -4.40 15.83
N LYS A 154 -13.69 -4.49 14.50
CA LYS A 154 -12.42 -4.93 13.88
C LYS A 154 -11.27 -3.96 14.21
N ALA A 155 -11.48 -2.66 14.09
CA ALA A 155 -10.52 -1.62 14.41
C ALA A 155 -10.16 -1.67 15.89
N LYS A 156 -11.14 -1.76 16.79
CA LYS A 156 -10.94 -1.89 18.24
C LYS A 156 -10.08 -3.10 18.60
N LYS A 157 -10.36 -4.28 18.02
CA LYS A 157 -9.54 -5.50 18.22
C LYS A 157 -8.10 -5.32 17.76
N ASN A 158 -7.85 -4.50 16.76
CA ASN A 158 -6.51 -4.16 16.28
C ASN A 158 -5.86 -2.98 17.03
N GLY A 159 -6.57 -2.37 17.98
CA GLY A 159 -6.12 -1.17 18.70
C GLY A 159 -6.18 0.09 17.86
N MET A 160 -7.02 0.14 16.83
CA MET A 160 -7.17 1.27 15.90
C MET A 160 -8.31 2.22 16.29
N THR A 161 -8.74 2.20 17.56
CA THR A 161 -9.69 3.14 18.17
C THR A 161 -9.16 3.58 19.54
N TRP A 162 -9.68 4.69 20.06
CA TRP A 162 -9.34 5.16 21.41
C TRP A 162 -10.37 4.73 22.44
N ALA A 163 -9.91 4.46 23.67
CA ALA A 163 -10.79 4.10 24.77
C ALA A 163 -11.52 5.32 25.39
N TRP A 164 -10.96 6.52 25.22
CA TRP A 164 -11.45 7.77 25.84
C TRP A 164 -12.22 8.69 24.87
N ALA A 165 -12.21 8.40 23.57
CA ALA A 165 -12.88 9.21 22.56
C ALA A 165 -13.33 8.35 21.38
N ALA A 166 -14.50 8.68 20.81
CA ALA A 166 -14.94 8.06 19.58
C ALA A 166 -14.12 8.57 18.40
N GLY A 167 -13.45 7.67 17.70
CA GLY A 167 -12.69 7.94 16.49
C GLY A 167 -11.76 6.79 16.14
N TYR A 168 -11.11 6.92 14.98
CA TYR A 168 -10.18 5.92 14.46
C TYR A 168 -8.75 6.44 14.46
N VAL A 169 -7.82 5.58 14.86
CA VAL A 169 -6.39 5.76 14.63
C VAL A 169 -6.13 5.35 13.17
N PHE A 170 -5.72 6.30 12.33
CA PHE A 170 -5.43 6.06 10.91
C PHE A 170 -4.05 5.44 10.71
N PHE A 171 -3.03 5.93 11.44
CA PHE A 171 -1.71 5.32 11.57
C PHE A 171 -1.39 5.09 13.03
N LYS A 172 -0.87 3.90 13.34
CA LYS A 172 -0.33 3.55 14.65
C LYS A 172 1.11 3.09 14.47
N ILE A 173 2.02 3.99 14.82
CA ILE A 173 3.47 3.73 14.86
C ILE A 173 3.90 3.84 16.31
N GLU A 174 4.63 2.84 16.79
CA GLU A 174 5.27 2.86 18.11
C GLU A 174 6.67 2.29 17.95
N GLY A 175 7.58 2.68 18.83
CA GLY A 175 8.94 2.20 18.75
C GLY A 175 9.89 2.96 19.65
N PHE A 176 11.15 2.98 19.24
CA PHE A 176 12.21 3.69 19.95
C PHE A 176 13.01 4.57 19.00
N TYR A 177 13.47 5.71 19.50
CA TYR A 177 14.35 6.65 18.80
C TYR A 177 15.56 7.02 19.66
N GLY A 178 16.58 7.60 19.04
CA GLY A 178 17.75 8.16 19.73
C GLY A 178 18.89 8.50 18.79
N LYS A 179 19.97 9.06 19.31
CA LYS A 179 21.11 9.52 18.49
C LYS A 179 22.04 8.36 18.10
N ASN A 180 22.55 7.64 19.10
CA ASN A 180 23.50 6.53 18.89
C ASN A 180 22.80 5.17 18.88
N THR A 181 21.76 5.04 19.71
CA THR A 181 20.94 3.85 19.94
C THR A 181 19.48 4.29 20.01
N PRO A 182 18.52 3.53 19.46
CA PRO A 182 17.11 3.81 19.61
C PRO A 182 16.60 3.22 20.94
N ASP A 183 16.68 4.00 22.02
CA ASP A 183 16.39 3.59 23.40
C ASP A 183 15.30 4.43 24.09
N THR A 184 14.87 5.53 23.46
CA THR A 184 13.78 6.37 23.97
C THR A 184 12.47 5.99 23.30
N PHE A 185 11.48 5.57 24.09
CA PHE A 185 10.18 5.15 23.55
C PHE A 185 9.42 6.31 22.91
N PHE A 186 8.67 6.02 21.85
CA PHE A 186 7.70 6.95 21.27
C PHE A 186 6.45 6.24 20.77
N LEU A 187 5.37 7.00 20.66
CA LEU A 187 4.18 6.65 19.89
C LEU A 187 3.72 7.80 19.01
N THR A 188 3.24 7.46 17.82
CA THR A 188 2.57 8.36 16.88
C THR A 188 1.30 7.69 16.39
N HIS A 189 0.18 8.09 16.97
CA HIS A 189 -1.15 7.62 16.64
C HIS A 189 -1.92 8.74 15.95
N THR A 190 -1.81 8.84 14.63
CA THR A 190 -2.52 9.88 13.87
C THR A 190 -3.97 9.46 13.65
N GLY A 191 -4.91 10.41 13.67
CA GLY A 191 -6.29 10.16 13.27
C GLY A 191 -7.23 11.25 13.75
N ASN A 192 -8.52 11.07 13.51
CA ASN A 192 -9.54 12.04 13.89
C ASN A 192 -10.55 11.46 14.88
N MET A 193 -10.95 12.30 15.85
CA MET A 193 -11.96 12.00 16.86
C MET A 193 -13.18 12.90 16.64
N GLY A 194 -14.37 12.30 16.68
CA GLY A 194 -15.61 13.04 16.50
C GLY A 194 -15.72 13.75 15.15
N ASP A 195 -16.61 14.74 15.12
CA ASP A 195 -16.81 15.65 14.00
C ASP A 195 -15.72 16.73 14.02
N ILE A 196 -14.78 16.64 13.07
CA ILE A 196 -13.60 17.53 13.05
C ILE A 196 -13.96 18.99 12.80
N TYR A 197 -15.06 19.26 12.10
CA TYR A 197 -15.50 20.62 11.80
C TYR A 197 -16.05 21.27 13.07
N LYS A 198 -16.83 20.52 13.85
CA LYS A 198 -17.31 21.00 15.17
C LYS A 198 -16.19 21.15 16.18
N ASN A 199 -15.22 20.24 16.14
CA ASN A 199 -14.08 20.24 17.06
C ASN A 199 -12.97 21.22 16.65
N ASN A 200 -13.07 21.82 15.45
CA ASN A 200 -12.07 22.70 14.85
C ASN A 200 -10.65 22.08 14.87
N VAL A 201 -10.56 20.82 14.45
CA VAL A 201 -9.27 20.09 14.33
C VAL A 201 -8.99 19.73 12.88
N PRO A 202 -7.71 19.65 12.47
CA PRO A 202 -7.34 19.27 11.11
C PRO A 202 -7.83 17.87 10.70
N ASP A 203 -8.25 17.73 9.45
CA ASP A 203 -8.53 16.43 8.83
C ASP A 203 -7.22 15.71 8.49
N LEU A 204 -7.07 14.49 8.99
CA LEU A 204 -5.90 13.64 8.76
C LEU A 204 -6.18 12.52 7.74
N TYR A 205 -7.37 12.46 7.16
CA TYR A 205 -7.64 11.57 6.04
C TYR A 205 -6.87 12.04 4.80
N ARG A 206 -6.30 11.10 4.04
CA ARG A 206 -5.63 11.37 2.76
C ARG A 206 -6.10 10.38 1.71
N GLU A 207 -6.10 10.79 0.45
CA GLU A 207 -6.28 9.87 -0.68
C GLU A 207 -4.96 9.68 -1.39
N VAL A 208 -4.60 8.43 -1.67
CA VAL A 208 -3.39 8.05 -2.39
C VAL A 208 -3.80 7.42 -3.71
N THR A 209 -3.33 7.97 -4.82
CA THR A 209 -3.55 7.41 -6.16
C THR A 209 -2.25 6.87 -6.70
N LEU A 210 -2.23 5.61 -7.12
CA LEU A 210 -1.06 4.94 -7.66
C LEU A 210 -1.36 4.43 -9.07
N ASP A 211 -0.47 4.77 -10.00
CA ASP A 211 -0.45 4.17 -11.33
C ASP A 211 0.03 2.72 -11.25
N LEU A 212 -0.58 1.85 -12.04
CA LEU A 212 -0.15 0.46 -12.18
C LEU A 212 0.85 0.34 -13.32
N PRO A 213 2.05 -0.24 -13.11
CA PRO A 213 3.05 -0.40 -14.18
C PRO A 213 2.57 -1.34 -15.30
N THR A 214 1.66 -2.25 -14.96
CA THR A 214 0.90 -3.09 -15.87
C THR A 214 -0.55 -3.09 -15.42
N SER A 215 -1.51 -3.08 -16.35
CA SER A 215 -2.93 -3.08 -16.00
C SER A 215 -3.31 -4.32 -15.18
N ALA A 216 -4.11 -4.14 -14.13
CA ALA A 216 -4.79 -5.22 -13.44
C ALA A 216 -5.98 -5.69 -14.29
N ARG A 217 -5.89 -6.92 -14.77
CA ARG A 217 -6.82 -7.55 -15.70
C ARG A 217 -7.82 -8.38 -14.91
N VAL A 218 -8.98 -7.82 -14.56
CA VAL A 218 -10.02 -8.54 -13.82
C VAL A 218 -10.96 -9.26 -14.79
N THR A 219 -11.07 -10.59 -14.66
CA THR A 219 -12.14 -11.40 -15.28
C THR A 219 -12.68 -12.40 -14.27
N SER A 220 -13.62 -13.26 -14.68
CA SER A 220 -14.05 -14.43 -13.90
C SER A 220 -12.94 -15.48 -13.69
N LYS A 221 -11.91 -15.51 -14.56
CA LYS A 221 -10.78 -16.47 -14.51
C LYS A 221 -9.48 -15.84 -13.99
N ILE A 222 -9.29 -14.54 -14.22
CA ILE A 222 -8.08 -13.81 -13.84
C ILE A 222 -8.38 -12.99 -12.58
N LYS A 223 -7.69 -13.36 -11.49
CA LYS A 223 -7.70 -12.62 -10.22
C LYS A 223 -6.38 -11.86 -10.10
N PRO A 224 -6.30 -10.60 -10.56
CA PRO A 224 -5.06 -9.85 -10.45
C PRO A 224 -4.65 -9.64 -8.99
N SER A 225 -3.33 -9.58 -8.77
CA SER A 225 -2.78 -9.09 -7.52
C SER A 225 -1.88 -7.87 -7.75
N ILE A 226 -2.22 -6.76 -7.08
CA ILE A 226 -1.46 -5.51 -7.13
C ILE A 226 -0.52 -5.50 -5.93
N HIS A 227 0.79 -5.52 -6.19
CA HIS A 227 1.79 -5.46 -5.16
C HIS A 227 2.20 -4.02 -4.87
N ILE A 228 1.78 -3.51 -3.72
CA ILE A 228 2.02 -2.17 -3.20
C ILE A 228 3.14 -2.23 -2.15
N MET A 229 4.23 -1.53 -2.40
CA MET A 229 5.32 -1.36 -1.44
C MET A 229 5.14 -0.03 -0.69
N ALA A 230 5.34 -0.06 0.62
CA ALA A 230 5.35 1.12 1.48
C ALA A 230 6.78 1.39 1.99
N ASN A 231 7.38 2.51 1.57
CA ASN A 231 8.69 2.97 2.03
C ASN A 231 8.56 3.79 3.31
N LEU A 232 8.89 3.18 4.43
CA LEU A 232 8.83 3.75 5.77
C LEU A 232 9.90 4.81 6.05
N ASN A 233 10.88 5.02 5.15
CA ASN A 233 11.80 6.17 5.25
C ASN A 233 11.03 7.48 5.32
N THR A 234 9.87 7.55 4.66
CA THR A 234 9.04 8.76 4.58
C THR A 234 8.60 9.25 5.95
N TYR A 235 8.44 8.38 6.96
CA TYR A 235 7.97 8.77 8.29
C TYR A 235 8.75 9.96 8.87
N LEU A 236 10.08 9.86 8.94
CA LEU A 236 10.96 10.94 9.42
C LEU A 236 11.75 11.64 8.31
N SER A 237 11.80 11.04 7.11
CA SER A 237 12.66 11.52 6.00
C SER A 237 11.89 11.81 4.72
N GLY A 238 10.57 12.02 4.81
CA GLY A 238 9.73 12.44 3.69
C GLY A 238 9.98 13.91 3.33
N ASP A 239 9.01 14.55 2.67
CA ASP A 239 9.09 15.97 2.32
C ASP A 239 9.32 16.86 3.54
N HIS A 240 8.71 16.51 4.67
CA HIS A 240 8.99 17.09 5.97
C HIS A 240 10.09 16.27 6.65
N GLN A 241 11.26 16.88 6.85
CA GLN A 241 12.36 16.27 7.59
C GLN A 241 12.09 16.38 9.09
N LEU A 242 11.58 15.31 9.70
CA LEU A 242 11.12 15.31 11.09
C LEU A 242 12.19 14.76 12.04
N THR A 243 12.12 15.17 13.30
CA THR A 243 12.94 14.64 14.40
C THR A 243 12.03 14.38 15.59
N LEU A 244 12.16 13.19 16.20
CA LEU A 244 11.46 12.86 17.43
C LEU A 244 12.18 13.44 18.65
N ASP A 245 11.43 13.99 19.58
CA ASP A 245 11.91 14.50 20.87
C ASP A 245 10.81 14.44 21.94
N GLU A 246 11.09 14.94 23.14
CA GLU A 246 10.13 14.94 24.26
C GLU A 246 8.84 15.72 23.97
N SER A 247 8.84 16.66 23.02
CA SER A 247 7.65 17.44 22.67
C SER A 247 6.68 16.68 21.76
N ASN A 248 7.13 15.61 21.09
CA ASN A 248 6.36 14.89 20.07
C ASN A 248 6.47 13.36 20.14
N ASN A 249 7.11 12.79 21.18
CA ASN A 249 7.20 11.34 21.36
C ASN A 249 5.90 10.67 21.86
N ASN A 250 4.84 11.44 22.10
CA ASN A 250 3.54 10.92 22.57
C ASN A 250 2.37 11.58 21.82
N VAL A 251 2.30 11.34 20.51
CA VAL A 251 1.29 11.96 19.63
C VAL A 251 0.06 11.09 19.52
N MET A 252 -1.10 11.64 19.91
CA MET A 252 -2.39 10.96 19.82
C MET A 252 -3.46 11.87 19.17
N GLY A 253 -4.08 11.40 18.09
CA GLY A 253 -5.11 12.12 17.37
C GLY A 253 -4.55 13.18 16.42
N SER A 254 -5.29 14.29 16.27
CA SER A 254 -4.93 15.38 15.36
C SER A 254 -4.10 16.46 16.05
N SER A 255 -2.99 16.83 15.43
CA SER A 255 -2.06 17.87 15.90
C SER A 255 -1.23 18.37 14.70
N ASN A 256 -0.46 19.44 14.88
CA ASN A 256 0.44 19.92 13.82
C ASN A 256 1.49 18.86 13.44
N PHE A 257 2.10 18.19 14.42
CA PHE A 257 3.05 17.11 14.13
C PHE A 257 2.36 15.93 13.42
N ALA A 258 1.15 15.55 13.85
CA ALA A 258 0.39 14.49 13.19
C ALA A 258 0.06 14.83 11.73
N GLN A 259 -0.26 16.08 11.40
CA GLN A 259 -0.44 16.51 10.01
C GLN A 259 0.82 16.31 9.17
N LEU A 260 1.99 16.76 9.67
CA LEU A 260 3.26 16.60 8.95
C LEU A 260 3.61 15.11 8.74
N VAL A 261 3.37 14.28 9.76
CA VAL A 261 3.53 12.83 9.64
C VAL A 261 2.58 12.27 8.59
N THR A 262 1.29 12.62 8.64
CA THR A 262 0.31 12.16 7.65
C THR A 262 0.69 12.61 6.22
N ASP A 263 1.20 13.83 6.06
CA ASP A 263 1.60 14.37 4.77
C ASP A 263 2.83 13.68 4.17
N ASN A 264 3.74 13.22 5.03
CA ASN A 264 4.84 12.34 4.64
C ASN A 264 4.34 10.94 4.28
N MET A 265 3.53 10.34 5.16
CA MET A 265 3.15 8.93 5.06
C MET A 265 2.24 8.63 3.86
N GLN A 266 1.42 9.59 3.40
CA GLN A 266 0.65 9.40 2.16
C GLN A 266 1.54 9.17 0.92
N LYS A 267 2.82 9.58 0.97
CA LYS A 267 3.78 9.42 -0.13
C LYS A 267 4.61 8.13 -0.04
N MET A 268 4.34 7.27 0.95
CA MET A 268 5.12 6.05 1.15
C MET A 268 4.86 4.97 0.10
N PHE A 269 3.72 5.02 -0.59
CA PHE A 269 3.25 3.93 -1.40
C PHE A 269 3.68 4.03 -2.86
N ARG A 270 4.05 2.89 -3.44
CA ARG A 270 4.20 2.69 -4.89
C ARG A 270 3.77 1.29 -5.28
N VAL A 271 3.32 1.12 -6.52
CA VAL A 271 3.09 -0.23 -7.07
C VAL A 271 4.39 -0.76 -7.62
N SER A 272 4.82 -1.92 -7.12
CA SER A 272 6.01 -2.62 -7.60
C SER A 272 5.71 -3.36 -8.90
N HIS A 273 4.64 -4.16 -8.90
CA HIS A 273 4.20 -4.94 -10.06
C HIS A 273 2.74 -5.39 -9.88
N VAL A 274 2.17 -5.91 -10.97
CA VAL A 274 0.85 -6.53 -10.99
C VAL A 274 0.99 -7.93 -11.60
N HIS A 275 0.48 -8.94 -10.89
CA HIS A 275 0.33 -10.29 -11.43
C HIS A 275 -1.07 -10.46 -11.98
N ASN A 276 -1.19 -11.00 -13.19
CA ASN A 276 -2.47 -11.31 -13.85
C ASN A 276 -2.61 -12.82 -14.05
N ASP A 277 -2.37 -13.59 -12.99
CA ASP A 277 -2.35 -15.05 -13.07
C ASP A 277 -3.77 -15.59 -13.26
N GLN A 278 -3.96 -16.47 -14.24
CA GLN A 278 -5.18 -17.27 -14.37
C GLN A 278 -5.27 -18.25 -13.19
N GLN A 279 -6.44 -18.33 -12.57
CA GLN A 279 -6.74 -19.40 -11.65
C GLN A 279 -7.18 -20.62 -12.47
N TYR A 280 -6.35 -21.66 -12.54
CA TYR A 280 -6.82 -22.97 -12.96
C TYR A 280 -7.68 -23.52 -11.82
N GLN A 281 -8.97 -23.74 -12.09
CA GLN A 281 -9.89 -24.41 -11.18
C GLN A 281 -9.52 -25.88 -10.98
#